data_AF-A0A4R6S8C1-F1
#
_entry.id   AF-A0A4R6S8C1-F1
#
_cell.length_a   1.000
_cell.length_b   1.000
_cell.length_c   1.000
_cell.angle_alpha   90.00
_cell.angle_beta   90.00
_cell.angle_gamma   90.00
#
_symmetry.space_group_name_H-M   'P 1'
#
loop_
_entity.id
_entity.type
_entity.pdbx_description
1 polymer ?
#
loop_
_entity_poly.entity_id
_entity_poly.type
_entity_poly.pdbx_seq_one_letter_code
_entity_poly.pdbx_strand_id
1 'polypeptide(L)'
;MRRARVVTAVVVVLAGWVATPVALAAPTPEPGAPGAVPDTRPGTAFADPRVAQLQVTATEVQHELAGLATQIHTAETDLGKATATANAARDRRKQADAVVAARQGEMDRYAVAVFGAMGQPNSMQALFSAASPEDFLDGADLLGELRRQAEQRLTAAMQRQRSATAAEQQASQAEQLAAQRKNALDRRTADATNRAAAVSSELRGQVAAADNAVIAMQRAQAQRNADTKANWQAYLDRLHAAGITPPPAGALRDPAHLPGGLTRLGAPGVAQTSAHGQTLLVLPKETIDAVSAAMGTLGKPYVPHKSGGGPVAYSCDGLVHTVYGGAGLSLPPSVGEQFAQLAPVATADVQPGDLAFLGPRQYGVQGVGIVLDQHTMLAADGRLAGVVVTDLPGPDTVLGFARPALAHRPAQPVPAATDRGLTWRCGGVQLPPSPSGQTSGAWGGYPNGLIPATALCPIGIGAHVLRCDAAESFKAMSQAYQAVSGRPLCVTDSYRTFDQQVKLYAQKPALAAVPGTSNHGWGLAVDMCGGVEHWGTPEHAWMVANAGAFGWTNPGWAQPGRGREEPWHWEFS
;
A
#
# COMPACT_ATOMS: atom_id res chain seq x y z
N MET A 1 -78.16 -12.60 -10.67
CA MET A 1 -79.30 -12.02 -9.91
C MET A 1 -78.89 -11.92 -8.44
N ARG A 2 -79.03 -10.71 -7.84
CA ARG A 2 -79.40 -10.38 -6.43
C ARG A 2 -79.04 -11.44 -5.34
N ARG A 3 -78.40 -11.13 -4.20
CA ARG A 3 -78.41 -9.92 -3.36
C ARG A 3 -77.40 -10.11 -2.21
N ALA A 4 -76.79 -9.02 -1.78
CA ALA A 4 -76.13 -8.88 -0.49
C ALA A 4 -77.13 -8.92 0.68
N ARG A 5 -76.68 -9.37 1.86
CA ARG A 5 -77.19 -8.91 3.17
C ARG A 5 -76.07 -8.91 4.21
N VAL A 6 -75.70 -7.70 4.61
CA VAL A 6 -75.07 -7.35 5.88
C VAL A 6 -76.17 -7.35 6.95
N VAL A 7 -75.88 -7.90 8.13
CA VAL A 7 -76.61 -7.59 9.37
C VAL A 7 -75.58 -7.30 10.45
N THR A 8 -75.80 -6.18 11.12
CA THR A 8 -74.97 -5.57 12.18
C THR A 8 -75.70 -5.69 13.52
N ALA A 9 -74.92 -5.64 14.61
CA ALA A 9 -75.29 -5.40 16.01
C ALA A 9 -75.83 -6.63 16.80
N VAL A 10 -75.58 -6.83 18.10
CA VAL A 10 -75.49 -5.89 19.22
C VAL A 10 -74.60 -6.49 20.33
N VAL A 11 -73.92 -5.58 21.04
CA VAL A 11 -73.12 -5.75 22.27
C VAL A 11 -73.99 -6.21 23.45
N VAL A 12 -73.53 -7.21 24.21
CA VAL A 12 -73.94 -7.42 25.62
C VAL A 12 -72.68 -7.39 26.49
N VAL A 13 -72.60 -6.34 27.31
CA VAL A 13 -71.65 -6.19 28.42
C VAL A 13 -72.18 -6.99 29.61
N LEU A 14 -71.44 -7.97 30.08
CA LEU A 14 -71.59 -8.51 31.43
C LEU A 14 -70.23 -8.54 32.11
N ALA A 15 -70.09 -7.69 33.12
CA ALA A 15 -68.96 -7.62 34.01
C ALA A 15 -68.92 -8.86 34.92
N GLY A 16 -67.79 -9.55 34.93
CA GLY A 16 -67.48 -10.61 35.89
C GLY A 16 -66.01 -10.53 36.25
N TRP A 17 -65.72 -9.92 37.40
CA TRP A 17 -64.41 -9.95 38.04
C TRP A 17 -64.15 -11.35 38.60
N VAL A 18 -63.12 -12.04 38.09
CA VAL A 18 -62.49 -13.18 38.78
C VAL A 18 -60.98 -13.08 38.58
N ALA A 19 -60.25 -13.22 39.68
CA ALA A 19 -58.80 -13.10 39.79
C ALA A 19 -58.02 -14.23 39.09
N THR A 20 -56.89 -13.84 38.49
CA THR A 20 -55.61 -14.55 38.18
C THR A 20 -55.53 -16.09 38.31
N PRO A 21 -54.86 -16.80 37.37
CA PRO A 21 -53.41 -16.66 37.16
C PRO A 21 -52.95 -16.57 35.70
N VAL A 22 -51.81 -15.88 35.55
CA VAL A 22 -51.03 -15.72 34.31
C VAL A 22 -50.59 -17.09 33.81
N ALA A 23 -51.17 -17.54 32.69
CA ALA A 23 -50.63 -18.62 31.89
C ALA A 23 -49.47 -18.08 31.03
N LEU A 24 -48.29 -18.65 31.22
CA LEU A 24 -47.11 -18.45 30.41
C LEU A 24 -47.44 -18.71 28.93
N ALA A 25 -47.40 -17.66 28.11
CA ALA A 25 -47.36 -17.80 26.67
C ALA A 25 -46.04 -18.48 26.29
N ALA A 26 -46.14 -19.58 25.55
CA ALA A 26 -45.01 -20.23 24.91
C ALA A 26 -44.28 -19.22 23.99
N PRO A 27 -42.95 -19.19 23.97
CA PRO A 27 -42.21 -18.31 23.09
C PRO A 27 -42.47 -18.71 21.62
N THR A 28 -42.91 -17.74 20.84
CA THR A 28 -42.95 -17.78 19.38
C THR A 28 -41.54 -18.00 18.82
N PRO A 29 -41.36 -18.84 17.79
CA PRO A 29 -40.06 -19.07 17.16
C PRO A 29 -39.72 -17.88 16.25
N GLU A 30 -38.77 -17.07 16.69
CA GLU A 30 -38.13 -16.02 15.89
C GLU A 30 -36.89 -16.58 15.16
N PRO A 31 -36.50 -15.96 14.04
CA PRO A 31 -36.22 -16.64 12.77
C PRO A 31 -34.78 -17.16 12.62
N GLY A 32 -34.66 -18.12 11.71
CA GLY A 32 -33.46 -18.90 11.44
C GLY A 32 -32.19 -18.10 11.17
N ALA A 33 -31.08 -18.72 11.59
CA ALA A 33 -29.71 -18.29 11.40
C ALA A 33 -29.43 -17.77 9.97
N PRO A 34 -28.93 -16.53 9.83
CA PRO A 34 -28.22 -16.11 8.65
C PRO A 34 -26.72 -16.40 8.82
N GLY A 35 -26.23 -17.33 7.99
CA GLY A 35 -24.89 -17.26 7.43
C GLY A 35 -23.75 -17.85 8.27
N ALA A 36 -23.01 -18.75 7.64
CA ALA A 36 -21.68 -19.14 8.09
C ALA A 36 -20.87 -17.92 8.53
N VAL A 37 -20.24 -18.01 9.71
CA VAL A 37 -19.26 -17.04 10.18
C VAL A 37 -18.23 -16.88 9.07
N PRO A 38 -18.09 -15.68 8.46
CA PRO A 38 -17.05 -15.44 7.48
C PRO A 38 -15.71 -15.74 8.16
N ASP A 39 -14.87 -16.51 7.49
CA ASP A 39 -13.50 -16.77 7.91
C ASP A 39 -12.80 -15.43 8.20
N THR A 40 -12.61 -15.13 9.49
CA THR A 40 -12.13 -13.83 9.99
C THR A 40 -10.61 -13.66 9.87
N ARG A 41 -9.96 -14.39 8.95
CA ARG A 41 -8.55 -14.17 8.61
C ARG A 41 -8.37 -12.74 8.08
N PRO A 42 -7.53 -11.90 8.71
CA PRO A 42 -7.04 -10.69 8.09
C PRO A 42 -6.14 -11.14 6.94
N GLY A 43 -6.65 -11.00 5.72
CA GLY A 43 -6.02 -11.50 4.51
C GLY A 43 -7.04 -11.74 3.39
N THR A 44 -8.24 -12.22 3.73
CA THR A 44 -9.33 -12.42 2.76
C THR A 44 -10.55 -11.52 3.04
N ALA A 45 -10.68 -10.99 4.26
CA ALA A 45 -11.79 -10.09 4.62
C ALA A 45 -11.56 -8.61 4.23
N PHE A 46 -10.32 -8.18 3.97
CA PHE A 46 -9.98 -6.79 3.63
C PHE A 46 -9.53 -6.57 2.19
N ALA A 47 -9.19 -7.63 1.46
CA ALA A 47 -8.99 -7.61 0.03
C ALA A 47 -10.19 -8.29 -0.63
N ASP A 48 -11.25 -7.52 -0.90
CA ASP A 48 -12.31 -7.99 -1.80
C ASP A 48 -11.63 -8.62 -3.04
N PRO A 49 -11.98 -9.86 -3.44
CA PRO A 49 -11.34 -10.52 -4.57
C PRO A 49 -11.32 -9.67 -5.85
N ARG A 50 -12.32 -8.79 -6.03
CA ARG A 50 -12.37 -7.82 -7.13
C ARG A 50 -11.35 -6.71 -6.96
N VAL A 51 -11.15 -6.18 -5.75
CA VAL A 51 -10.10 -5.20 -5.46
C VAL A 51 -8.71 -5.79 -5.73
N ALA A 52 -8.46 -7.02 -5.28
CA ALA A 52 -7.21 -7.72 -5.56
C ALA A 52 -6.99 -7.92 -7.07
N GLN A 53 -8.04 -8.31 -7.81
CA GLN A 53 -7.96 -8.47 -9.26
C GLN A 53 -7.69 -7.15 -9.98
N LEU A 54 -8.34 -6.05 -9.57
CA LEU A 54 -8.09 -4.71 -10.12
C LEU A 54 -6.66 -4.24 -9.87
N GLN A 55 -6.06 -4.58 -8.73
CA GLN A 55 -4.65 -4.28 -8.45
C GLN A 55 -3.68 -5.10 -9.31
N VAL A 56 -4.01 -6.37 -9.60
CA VAL A 56 -3.25 -7.17 -10.56
C VAL A 56 -3.31 -6.51 -11.94
N THR A 57 -4.50 -6.12 -12.40
CA THR A 57 -4.67 -5.40 -13.67
C THR A 57 -3.92 -4.07 -13.68
N ALA A 58 -3.94 -3.31 -12.58
CA ALA A 58 -3.17 -2.07 -12.45
C ALA A 58 -1.66 -2.33 -12.60
N THR A 59 -1.16 -3.41 -12.00
CA THR A 59 0.25 -3.83 -12.09
C THR A 59 0.62 -4.25 -13.52
N GLU A 60 -0.24 -5.00 -14.20
CA GLU A 60 -0.04 -5.36 -15.61
C GLU A 60 0.03 -4.11 -16.50
N VAL A 61 -0.88 -3.15 -16.31
CA VAL A 61 -0.87 -1.89 -17.06
C VAL A 61 0.37 -1.06 -16.75
N GLN A 62 0.83 -1.02 -15.49
CA GLN A 62 2.08 -0.35 -15.11
C GLN A 62 3.29 -0.97 -15.83
N HIS A 63 3.38 -2.29 -15.89
CA HIS A 63 4.45 -2.99 -16.61
C HIS A 63 4.39 -2.73 -18.12
N GLU A 64 3.20 -2.73 -18.71
CA GLU A 64 3.03 -2.41 -20.13
C GLU A 64 3.46 -0.97 -20.43
N LEU A 65 3.05 0.00 -19.62
CA LEU A 65 3.45 1.41 -19.77
C LEU A 65 4.97 1.59 -19.64
N ALA A 66 5.62 0.88 -18.72
CA ALA A 66 7.07 0.90 -18.60
C ALA A 66 7.76 0.33 -19.85
N GLY A 67 7.27 -0.80 -20.38
CA GLY A 67 7.79 -1.39 -21.61
C GLY A 67 7.56 -0.52 -22.86
N LEU A 68 6.41 0.17 -22.93
CA LEU A 68 6.10 1.11 -24.00
C LEU A 68 6.99 2.36 -23.94
N ALA A 69 7.28 2.88 -22.75
CA ALA A 69 8.17 4.03 -22.58
C ALA A 69 9.57 3.75 -23.16
N THR A 70 10.16 2.58 -22.88
CA THR A 70 11.45 2.18 -23.47
C THR A 70 11.37 2.10 -25.00
N GLN A 71 10.29 1.50 -25.54
CA GLN A 71 10.11 1.37 -26.98
C GLN A 71 9.94 2.72 -27.68
N ILE A 72 9.21 3.67 -27.06
CA ILE A 72 9.04 5.03 -27.57
C ILE A 72 10.38 5.74 -27.63
N HIS A 73 11.18 5.67 -26.56
CA HIS A 73 12.51 6.31 -26.54
C HIS A 73 13.42 5.79 -27.65
N THR A 74 13.42 4.47 -27.89
CA THR A 74 14.13 3.87 -29.04
C THR A 74 13.57 4.38 -30.37
N ALA A 75 12.25 4.39 -30.54
CA ALA A 75 11.61 4.84 -31.78
C ALA A 75 11.84 6.33 -32.07
N GLU A 76 11.89 7.18 -31.04
CA GLU A 76 12.25 8.60 -31.15
C GLU A 76 13.71 8.78 -31.61
N THR A 77 14.63 8.02 -31.02
CA THR A 77 16.04 8.01 -31.42
C THR A 77 16.19 7.56 -32.88
N ASP A 78 15.51 6.49 -33.26
CA ASP A 78 15.53 5.96 -34.63
C ASP A 78 14.93 6.95 -35.64
N LEU A 79 13.81 7.60 -35.29
CA LEU A 79 13.21 8.65 -36.10
C LEU A 79 14.17 9.83 -36.28
N GLY A 80 14.82 10.30 -35.21
CA GLY A 80 15.80 11.38 -35.29
C GLY A 80 16.97 11.04 -36.25
N LYS A 81 17.49 9.82 -36.18
CA LYS A 81 18.53 9.32 -37.10
C LYS A 81 18.03 9.23 -38.54
N ALA A 82 16.83 8.71 -38.76
CA ALA A 82 16.23 8.57 -40.08
C ALA A 82 15.96 9.94 -40.72
N THR A 83 15.40 10.89 -39.96
CA THR A 83 15.20 12.29 -40.40
C THR A 83 16.53 12.96 -40.76
N ALA A 84 17.57 12.82 -39.93
CA ALA A 84 18.90 13.35 -40.25
C ALA A 84 19.47 12.76 -41.56
N THR A 85 19.29 11.45 -41.77
CA THR A 85 19.73 10.77 -42.99
C THR A 85 18.95 11.22 -44.22
N ALA A 86 17.63 11.37 -44.11
CA ALA A 86 16.76 11.86 -45.18
C ALA A 86 17.11 13.30 -45.58
N ASN A 87 17.38 14.18 -44.60
CA ASN A 87 17.83 15.55 -44.86
C ASN A 87 19.18 15.57 -45.58
N ALA A 88 20.16 14.79 -45.11
CA ALA A 88 21.46 14.69 -45.80
C ALA A 88 21.33 14.14 -47.23
N ALA A 89 20.41 13.20 -47.48
CA ALA A 89 20.16 12.66 -48.81
C ALA A 89 19.49 13.69 -49.74
N ARG A 90 18.51 14.46 -49.23
CA ARG A 90 17.90 15.60 -49.95
C ARG A 90 18.93 16.64 -50.36
N ASP A 91 19.85 16.97 -49.46
CA ASP A 91 20.94 17.91 -49.75
C ASP A 91 21.89 17.39 -50.82
N ARG A 92 22.25 16.10 -50.77
CA ARG A 92 23.07 15.45 -51.81
C ARG A 92 22.37 15.41 -53.16
N ARG A 93 21.05 15.13 -53.21
CA ARG A 93 20.28 15.21 -54.47
C ARG A 93 20.34 16.61 -55.03
N LYS A 94 20.05 17.63 -54.21
CA LYS A 94 20.09 19.04 -54.61
C LYS A 94 21.46 19.46 -55.17
N GLN A 95 22.55 19.01 -54.54
CA GLN A 95 23.91 19.23 -55.06
C GLN A 95 24.15 18.52 -56.39
N ALA A 96 23.70 17.27 -56.53
CA ALA A 96 23.84 16.52 -57.78
C ALA A 96 23.03 17.15 -58.93
N ASP A 97 21.81 17.61 -58.64
CA ASP A 97 20.95 18.35 -59.58
C ASP A 97 21.67 19.62 -60.08
N ALA A 98 22.28 20.38 -59.18
CA ALA A 98 23.04 21.59 -59.53
C ALA A 98 24.27 21.27 -60.41
N VAL A 99 24.96 20.16 -60.16
CA VAL A 99 26.09 19.72 -60.99
C VAL A 99 25.60 19.32 -62.39
N VAL A 100 24.49 18.57 -62.50
CA VAL A 100 23.92 18.21 -63.81
C VAL A 100 23.52 19.46 -64.59
N ALA A 101 22.81 20.39 -63.95
CA ALA A 101 22.40 21.66 -64.58
C ALA A 101 23.61 22.49 -65.05
N ALA A 102 24.68 22.54 -64.25
CA ALA A 102 25.92 23.22 -64.65
C ALA A 102 26.58 22.57 -65.87
N ARG A 103 26.64 21.23 -65.94
CA ARG A 103 27.20 20.50 -67.08
C ARG A 103 26.33 20.59 -68.33
N GLN A 104 25.01 20.57 -68.20
CA GLN A 104 24.09 20.83 -69.31
C GLN A 104 24.30 22.25 -69.86
N GLY A 105 24.40 23.26 -69.00
CA GLY A 105 24.68 24.63 -69.42
C GLY A 105 26.07 24.85 -70.05
N GLU A 106 27.06 24.02 -69.73
CA GLU A 106 28.35 23.96 -70.45
C GLU A 106 28.19 23.37 -71.85
N MET A 107 27.40 22.30 -72.00
CA MET A 107 27.06 21.69 -73.30
C MET A 107 26.23 22.60 -74.19
N ASP A 108 25.25 23.31 -73.64
CA ASP A 108 24.44 24.26 -74.40
C ASP A 108 25.30 25.42 -74.91
N ARG A 109 26.20 25.95 -74.07
CA ARG A 109 27.15 27.00 -74.49
C ARG A 109 28.13 26.50 -75.54
N TYR A 110 28.64 25.28 -75.40
CA TYR A 110 29.50 24.66 -76.41
C TYR A 110 28.75 24.46 -77.73
N ALA A 111 27.51 23.94 -77.69
CA ALA A 111 26.67 23.77 -78.86
C ALA A 111 26.35 25.11 -79.53
N VAL A 112 25.98 26.14 -78.78
CA VAL A 112 25.75 27.49 -79.31
C VAL A 112 27.04 28.09 -79.88
N ALA A 113 28.20 27.85 -79.29
CA ALA A 113 29.48 28.31 -79.85
C ALA A 113 29.86 27.60 -81.15
N VAL A 114 29.61 26.28 -81.23
CA VAL A 114 29.88 25.44 -82.40
C VAL A 114 28.87 25.67 -83.54
N PHE A 115 27.60 25.91 -83.23
CA PHE A 115 26.52 26.06 -84.22
C PHE A 115 26.10 27.52 -84.49
N GLY A 116 26.37 28.44 -83.56
CA GLY A 116 26.00 29.86 -83.64
C GLY A 116 27.06 30.77 -84.26
N ALA A 117 28.32 30.32 -84.37
CA ALA A 117 29.26 30.91 -85.30
C ALA A 117 28.77 30.59 -86.73
N MET A 118 28.51 31.61 -87.54
CA MET A 118 28.04 31.47 -88.91
C MET A 118 29.03 30.63 -89.75
N GLY A 119 28.71 29.35 -89.91
CA GLY A 119 29.47 28.38 -90.69
C GLY A 119 29.70 27.13 -89.85
N GLN A 120 29.14 26.00 -90.29
CA GLN A 120 29.46 24.69 -89.73
C GLN A 120 31.00 24.56 -89.65
N PRO A 121 31.62 24.43 -88.46
CA PRO A 121 32.96 23.91 -88.37
C PRO A 121 32.82 22.40 -88.55
N ASN A 122 32.49 22.00 -89.77
CA ASN A 122 32.80 20.67 -90.22
C ASN A 122 34.33 20.58 -90.26
N SER A 123 34.86 19.38 -90.08
CA SER A 123 36.29 19.08 -90.21
C SER A 123 36.92 19.69 -91.48
N MET A 124 36.13 20.03 -92.50
CA MET A 124 36.56 20.77 -93.68
C MET A 124 37.00 22.23 -93.46
N GLN A 125 36.54 22.97 -92.44
CA GLN A 125 37.01 24.35 -92.18
C GLN A 125 38.29 24.40 -91.34
N ALA A 126 38.47 23.47 -90.40
CA ALA A 126 39.74 23.28 -89.71
C ALA A 126 40.87 22.88 -90.68
N LEU A 127 40.51 22.23 -91.82
CA LEU A 127 41.40 21.92 -92.94
C LEU A 127 41.95 23.17 -93.66
N PHE A 128 41.22 24.30 -93.64
CA PHE A 128 41.64 25.56 -94.30
C PHE A 128 42.43 26.50 -93.39
N SER A 129 42.46 26.25 -92.08
CA SER A 129 43.20 27.04 -91.08
C SER A 129 44.44 26.33 -90.52
N ALA A 130 44.61 25.04 -90.78
CA ALA A 130 45.77 24.25 -90.36
C ALA A 130 46.98 24.52 -91.27
N ALA A 131 48.17 24.74 -90.71
CA ALA A 131 49.38 25.04 -91.47
C ALA A 131 50.03 23.78 -92.09
N SER A 132 49.67 22.58 -91.60
CA SER A 132 50.09 21.29 -92.15
C SER A 132 49.00 20.20 -91.98
N PRO A 133 49.12 19.05 -92.69
CA PRO A 133 48.26 17.88 -92.46
C PRO A 133 48.34 17.30 -91.05
N GLU A 134 49.47 17.48 -90.34
CA GLU A 134 49.61 17.05 -88.94
C GLU A 134 48.82 17.96 -87.98
N ASP A 135 48.90 19.28 -88.15
CA ASP A 135 48.14 20.27 -87.34
C ASP A 135 46.61 20.05 -87.43
N PHE A 136 46.14 19.63 -88.60
CA PHE A 136 44.74 19.32 -88.82
C PHE A 136 44.28 18.08 -88.04
N LEU A 137 45.08 17.01 -88.07
CA LEU A 137 44.79 15.78 -87.34
C LEU A 137 44.84 16.01 -85.83
N ASP A 138 45.85 16.74 -85.34
CA ASP A 138 45.99 17.07 -83.92
C ASP A 138 44.84 17.94 -83.40
N GLY A 139 44.40 18.94 -84.18
CA GLY A 139 43.26 19.79 -83.82
C GLY A 139 41.91 19.04 -83.82
N ALA A 140 41.72 18.13 -84.78
CA ALA A 140 40.53 17.28 -84.84
C ALA A 140 40.48 16.24 -83.70
N ASP A 141 41.64 15.65 -83.35
CA ASP A 141 41.74 14.72 -82.23
C ASP A 141 41.53 15.42 -80.88
N LEU A 142 42.06 16.63 -80.70
CA LEU A 142 41.85 17.45 -79.51
C LEU A 142 40.36 17.80 -79.32
N LEU A 143 39.67 18.22 -80.38
CA LEU A 143 38.22 18.49 -80.34
C LEU A 143 37.41 17.22 -80.06
N GLY A 144 37.81 16.09 -80.66
CA GLY A 144 37.24 14.79 -80.38
C GLY A 144 37.39 14.37 -78.92
N GLU A 145 38.56 14.63 -78.33
CA GLU A 145 38.86 14.31 -76.93
C GLU A 145 38.12 15.22 -75.95
N LEU A 146 38.04 16.52 -76.23
CA LEU A 146 37.26 17.46 -75.42
C LEU A 146 35.77 17.09 -75.40
N ARG A 147 35.20 16.68 -76.53
CA ARG A 147 33.82 16.18 -76.60
C ARG A 147 33.65 14.91 -75.78
N ARG A 148 34.54 13.92 -75.94
CA ARG A 148 34.52 12.67 -75.15
C ARG A 148 34.61 12.93 -73.65
N GLN A 149 35.51 13.81 -73.21
CA GLN A 149 35.62 14.20 -71.80
C GLN A 149 34.36 14.87 -71.28
N ALA A 150 33.74 15.75 -72.07
CA ALA A 150 32.54 16.46 -71.63
C ALA A 150 31.32 15.52 -71.54
N GLU A 151 31.15 14.63 -72.51
CA GLU A 151 30.14 13.55 -72.49
C GLU A 151 30.35 12.62 -71.29
N GLN A 152 31.58 12.21 -70.99
CA GLN A 152 31.90 11.40 -69.81
C GLN A 152 31.56 12.12 -68.50
N ARG A 153 31.89 13.42 -68.37
CA ARG A 153 31.59 14.21 -67.17
C ARG A 153 30.09 14.39 -66.95
N LEU A 154 29.33 14.65 -68.02
CA LEU A 154 27.87 14.74 -67.94
C LEU A 154 27.24 13.39 -67.58
N THR A 155 27.69 12.31 -68.22
CA THR A 155 27.22 10.95 -67.92
C THR A 155 27.48 10.58 -66.46
N ALA A 156 28.68 10.87 -65.94
CA ALA A 156 29.01 10.66 -64.54
C ALA A 156 28.18 11.54 -63.60
N ALA A 157 27.88 12.78 -63.97
CA ALA A 157 26.99 13.66 -63.21
C ALA A 157 25.56 13.13 -63.15
N MET A 158 25.00 12.70 -64.29
CA MET A 158 23.66 12.09 -64.36
C MET A 158 23.59 10.77 -63.59
N GLN A 159 24.67 9.97 -63.56
CA GLN A 159 24.72 8.75 -62.76
C GLN A 159 24.74 9.06 -61.25
N ARG A 160 25.51 10.07 -60.82
CA ARG A 160 25.49 10.56 -59.43
C ARG A 160 24.12 11.10 -59.02
N GLN A 161 23.45 11.84 -59.91
CA GLN A 161 22.09 12.34 -59.67
C GLN A 161 21.10 11.20 -59.49
N ARG A 162 21.15 10.17 -60.36
CA ARG A 162 20.32 8.97 -60.23
C ARG A 162 20.57 8.24 -58.91
N SER A 163 21.84 8.06 -58.51
CA SER A 163 22.16 7.45 -57.21
C SER A 163 21.70 8.30 -56.03
N ALA A 164 21.81 9.63 -56.12
CA ALA A 164 21.37 10.54 -55.06
C ALA A 164 19.84 10.54 -54.93
N THR A 165 19.11 10.47 -56.05
CA THR A 165 17.65 10.35 -56.07
C THR A 165 17.19 9.04 -55.45
N ALA A 166 17.84 7.92 -55.80
CA ALA A 166 17.55 6.61 -55.20
C ALA A 166 17.84 6.61 -53.69
N ALA A 167 18.96 7.20 -53.27
CA ALA A 167 19.32 7.33 -51.85
C ALA A 167 18.33 8.19 -51.06
N GLU A 168 17.83 9.29 -51.65
CA GLU A 168 16.79 10.12 -51.01
C GLU A 168 15.46 9.39 -50.89
N GLN A 169 15.03 8.66 -51.93
CA GLN A 169 13.81 7.86 -51.88
C GLN A 169 13.89 6.81 -50.77
N GLN A 170 15.01 6.08 -50.69
CA GLN A 170 15.24 5.09 -49.65
C GLN A 170 15.26 5.72 -48.25
N ALA A 171 15.95 6.86 -48.08
CA ALA A 171 16.02 7.55 -46.80
C ALA A 171 14.67 8.13 -46.36
N SER A 172 13.88 8.66 -47.30
CA SER A 172 12.53 9.18 -47.02
C SER A 172 11.55 8.06 -46.65
N GLN A 173 11.66 6.88 -47.28
CA GLN A 173 10.88 5.70 -46.87
C GLN A 173 11.26 5.22 -45.47
N ALA A 174 12.55 5.19 -45.14
CA ALA A 174 13.03 4.85 -43.80
C ALA A 174 12.53 5.84 -42.74
N GLU A 175 12.54 7.15 -43.04
CA GLU A 175 11.96 8.20 -42.20
C GLU A 175 10.45 7.98 -41.97
N GLN A 176 9.69 7.71 -43.03
CA GLN A 176 8.25 7.43 -42.93
C GLN A 176 7.95 6.19 -42.08
N LEU A 177 8.72 5.11 -42.24
CA LEU A 177 8.55 3.89 -41.45
C LEU A 177 8.87 4.12 -39.97
N ALA A 178 9.94 4.88 -39.67
CA ALA A 178 10.28 5.25 -38.30
C ALA A 178 9.18 6.13 -37.67
N ALA A 179 8.64 7.09 -38.42
CA ALA A 179 7.54 7.95 -37.96
C ALA A 179 6.26 7.15 -37.70
N GLN A 180 5.90 6.23 -38.60
CA GLN A 180 4.74 5.34 -38.41
C GLN A 180 4.90 4.45 -37.18
N ARG A 181 6.10 3.91 -36.94
CA ARG A 181 6.41 3.10 -35.76
C ARG A 181 6.24 3.92 -34.48
N LYS A 182 6.76 5.15 -34.44
CA LYS A 182 6.55 6.06 -33.31
C LYS A 182 5.06 6.35 -33.08
N ASN A 183 4.32 6.73 -34.12
CA ASN A 183 2.88 7.01 -34.02
C ASN A 183 2.05 5.77 -33.59
N ALA A 184 2.47 4.56 -33.95
CA ALA A 184 1.84 3.33 -33.49
C ALA A 184 2.09 3.08 -31.99
N LEU A 185 3.31 3.36 -31.51
CA LEU A 185 3.63 3.26 -30.09
C LEU A 185 2.93 4.35 -29.27
N ASP A 186 2.86 5.59 -29.77
CA ASP A 186 2.14 6.69 -29.10
C ASP A 186 0.65 6.35 -28.90
N ARG A 187 0.01 5.73 -29.91
CA ARG A 187 -1.37 5.23 -29.79
C ARG A 187 -1.52 4.14 -28.74
N ARG A 188 -0.62 3.14 -28.72
CA ARG A 188 -0.64 2.07 -27.71
C ARG A 188 -0.46 2.62 -26.29
N THR A 189 0.39 3.64 -26.13
CA THR A 189 0.57 4.33 -24.85
C THR A 189 -0.69 5.07 -24.42
N ALA A 190 -1.37 5.75 -25.35
CA ALA A 190 -2.66 6.38 -25.06
C ALA A 190 -3.71 5.34 -24.62
N ASP A 191 -3.81 4.21 -25.31
CA ASP A 191 -4.73 3.13 -24.95
C ASP A 191 -4.42 2.52 -23.57
N ALA A 192 -3.14 2.27 -23.27
CA ALA A 192 -2.71 1.78 -21.97
C ALA A 192 -3.00 2.79 -20.84
N THR A 193 -2.81 4.08 -21.11
CA THR A 193 -3.15 5.17 -20.17
C THR A 193 -4.66 5.24 -19.92
N ASN A 194 -5.48 5.08 -20.96
CA ASN A 194 -6.94 5.03 -20.80
C ASN A 194 -7.39 3.81 -19.98
N ARG A 195 -6.75 2.65 -20.18
CA ARG A 195 -6.99 1.47 -19.31
C ARG A 195 -6.57 1.73 -17.87
N ALA A 196 -5.43 2.36 -17.64
CA ALA A 196 -4.99 2.75 -16.29
C ALA A 196 -6.02 3.65 -15.59
N ALA A 197 -6.57 4.63 -16.32
CA ALA A 197 -7.60 5.53 -15.80
C ALA A 197 -8.91 4.79 -15.47
N ALA A 198 -9.34 3.85 -16.32
CA ALA A 198 -10.52 3.03 -16.09
C ALA A 198 -10.37 2.15 -14.83
N VAL A 199 -9.25 1.42 -14.72
CA VAL A 199 -8.93 0.60 -13.53
C VAL A 199 -8.89 1.47 -12.27
N SER A 200 -8.27 2.64 -12.35
CA SER A 200 -8.20 3.59 -11.22
C SER A 200 -9.58 4.09 -10.79
N SER A 201 -10.49 4.33 -11.75
CA SER A 201 -11.86 4.77 -11.46
C SER A 201 -12.67 3.68 -10.79
N GLU A 202 -12.57 2.44 -11.27
CA GLU A 202 -13.27 1.29 -10.69
C GLU A 202 -12.75 0.99 -9.27
N LEU A 203 -11.43 1.01 -9.11
CA LEU A 203 -10.78 0.82 -7.82
C LEU A 203 -11.24 1.90 -6.83
N ARG A 204 -11.31 3.18 -7.22
CA ARG A 204 -11.83 4.27 -6.37
C ARG A 204 -13.26 4.00 -5.86
N GLY A 205 -14.14 3.46 -6.70
CA GLY A 205 -15.50 3.13 -6.30
C GLY A 205 -15.55 2.03 -5.22
N GLN A 206 -14.73 0.99 -5.36
CA GLN A 206 -14.67 -0.10 -4.39
C GLN A 206 -13.91 0.30 -3.12
N VAL A 207 -12.85 1.11 -3.26
CA VAL A 207 -12.11 1.72 -2.15
C VAL A 207 -13.02 2.59 -1.29
N ALA A 208 -13.82 3.47 -1.89
CA ALA A 208 -14.73 4.32 -1.13
C ALA A 208 -15.74 3.49 -0.30
N ALA A 209 -16.18 2.34 -0.81
CA ALA A 209 -17.06 1.44 -0.06
C ALA A 209 -16.30 0.76 1.10
N ALA A 210 -15.07 0.29 0.86
CA ALA A 210 -14.22 -0.32 1.89
C ALA A 210 -13.79 0.68 2.98
N ASP A 211 -13.38 1.89 2.60
CA ASP A 211 -13.03 2.97 3.54
C ASP A 211 -14.21 3.36 4.40
N ASN A 212 -15.41 3.51 3.82
CA ASN A 212 -16.61 3.79 4.59
C ASN A 212 -16.95 2.65 5.57
N ALA A 213 -16.73 1.39 5.17
CA ALA A 213 -16.93 0.24 6.05
C ALA A 213 -15.88 0.19 7.20
N VAL A 214 -14.61 0.46 6.91
CA VAL A 214 -13.54 0.54 7.92
C VAL A 214 -13.76 1.71 8.87
N ILE A 215 -14.13 2.89 8.36
CA ILE A 215 -14.47 4.06 9.17
C ILE A 215 -15.70 3.76 10.04
N ALA A 216 -16.74 3.14 9.48
CA ALA A 216 -17.92 2.75 10.24
C ALA A 216 -17.56 1.73 11.35
N MET A 217 -16.72 0.74 11.04
CA MET A 217 -16.22 -0.24 12.01
C MET A 217 -15.40 0.44 13.11
N GLN A 218 -14.47 1.34 12.77
CA GLN A 218 -13.68 2.09 13.75
C GLN A 218 -14.54 2.99 14.63
N ARG A 219 -15.56 3.65 14.07
CA ARG A 219 -16.54 4.44 14.83
C ARG A 219 -17.37 3.57 15.76
N ALA A 220 -17.85 2.43 15.28
CA ALA A 220 -18.60 1.46 16.10
C ALA A 220 -17.72 0.92 17.24
N GLN A 221 -16.45 0.63 16.96
CA GLN A 221 -15.48 0.19 17.97
C GLN A 221 -15.18 1.29 19.00
N ALA A 222 -15.01 2.54 18.56
CA ALA A 222 -14.80 3.68 19.45
C ALA A 222 -16.03 3.94 20.33
N GLN A 223 -17.24 3.83 19.78
CA GLN A 223 -18.48 3.94 20.53
C GLN A 223 -18.59 2.83 21.57
N ARG A 224 -18.35 1.56 21.18
CA ARG A 224 -18.30 0.43 22.11
C ARG A 224 -17.32 0.67 23.25
N ASN A 225 -16.11 1.13 22.95
CA ASN A 225 -15.10 1.48 23.97
C ASN A 225 -15.61 2.57 24.92
N ALA A 226 -16.25 3.61 24.40
CA ALA A 226 -16.79 4.72 25.19
C ALA A 226 -17.94 4.28 26.10
N ASP A 227 -18.88 3.49 25.58
CA ASP A 227 -20.02 2.96 26.32
C ASP A 227 -19.56 2.04 27.46
N THR A 228 -18.60 1.16 27.18
CA THR A 228 -17.99 0.31 28.21
C THR A 228 -17.30 1.11 29.29
N LYS A 229 -16.57 2.17 28.94
CA LYS A 229 -15.93 3.07 29.91
C LYS A 229 -16.98 3.79 30.78
N ALA A 230 -18.08 4.25 30.18
CA ALA A 230 -19.18 4.87 30.90
C ALA A 230 -19.88 3.89 31.86
N ASN A 231 -20.12 2.65 31.41
CA ASN A 231 -20.70 1.59 32.23
C ASN A 231 -19.81 1.23 33.42
N TRP A 232 -18.49 1.17 33.20
CA TRP A 232 -17.53 0.97 34.28
C TRP A 232 -17.58 2.10 35.31
N GLN A 233 -17.59 3.36 34.86
CA GLN A 233 -17.73 4.52 35.75
C GLN A 233 -19.04 4.46 36.56
N ALA A 234 -20.16 4.12 35.92
CA ALA A 234 -21.45 3.98 36.60
C ALA A 234 -21.45 2.85 37.64
N TYR A 235 -20.66 1.78 37.46
CA TYR A 235 -20.43 0.79 38.49
C TYR A 235 -19.67 1.36 39.69
N LEU A 236 -18.58 2.11 39.46
CA LEU A 236 -17.82 2.76 40.53
C LEU A 236 -18.67 3.76 41.32
N ASP A 237 -19.50 4.55 40.62
CA ASP A 237 -20.39 5.53 41.25
C ASP A 237 -21.43 4.84 42.13
N ARG A 238 -21.95 3.67 41.72
CA ARG A 238 -22.88 2.87 42.55
C ARG A 238 -22.21 2.34 43.81
N LEU A 239 -20.96 1.88 43.74
CA LEU A 239 -20.22 1.47 44.94
C LEU A 239 -20.04 2.64 45.89
N HIS A 240 -19.63 3.81 45.37
CA HIS A 240 -19.44 5.02 46.17
C HIS A 240 -20.75 5.49 46.81
N ALA A 241 -21.86 5.52 46.05
CA ALA A 241 -23.18 5.89 46.56
C ALA A 241 -23.69 4.94 47.65
N ALA A 242 -23.33 3.66 47.58
CA ALA A 242 -23.63 2.66 48.61
C ALA A 242 -22.67 2.72 49.82
N GLY A 243 -21.70 3.65 49.84
CA GLY A 243 -20.71 3.76 50.91
C GLY A 243 -19.72 2.60 50.97
N ILE A 244 -19.56 1.87 49.86
CA ILE A 244 -18.68 0.70 49.80
C ILE A 244 -17.28 1.15 49.42
N THR A 245 -16.35 1.04 50.36
CA THR A 245 -14.91 1.12 50.07
C THR A 245 -14.42 -0.28 49.67
N PRO A 246 -13.93 -0.50 48.43
CA PRO A 246 -13.45 -1.80 48.00
C PRO A 246 -12.35 -2.33 48.94
N PRO A 247 -12.48 -3.56 49.47
CA PRO A 247 -11.47 -4.14 50.33
C PRO A 247 -10.24 -4.58 49.52
N PRO A 248 -9.05 -4.67 50.13
CA PRO A 248 -7.87 -5.21 49.45
C PRO A 248 -8.06 -6.70 49.10
N ALA A 249 -7.39 -7.17 48.06
CA ALA A 249 -7.50 -8.54 47.55
C ALA A 249 -7.32 -9.60 48.65
N GLY A 250 -6.38 -9.38 49.57
CA GLY A 250 -6.14 -10.28 50.70
C GLY A 250 -7.37 -10.53 51.59
N ALA A 251 -8.24 -9.53 51.76
CA ALA A 251 -9.44 -9.62 52.59
C ALA A 251 -10.59 -10.39 51.93
N LEU A 252 -10.52 -10.63 50.60
CA LEU A 252 -11.52 -11.39 49.86
C LEU A 252 -11.05 -12.82 49.51
N ARG A 253 -9.81 -13.19 49.87
CA ARG A 253 -9.25 -14.52 49.57
C ARG A 253 -9.84 -15.64 50.41
N ASP A 254 -10.16 -15.37 51.67
CA ASP A 254 -10.80 -16.34 52.55
C ASP A 254 -12.32 -16.13 52.54
N PRO A 255 -13.08 -17.00 51.85
CA PRO A 255 -14.50 -16.82 51.70
C PRO A 255 -15.29 -17.20 52.98
N ALA A 256 -14.62 -17.68 54.05
CA ALA A 256 -15.21 -17.90 55.37
C ALA A 256 -15.08 -16.66 56.29
N HIS A 257 -14.15 -15.74 56.00
CA HIS A 257 -13.85 -14.57 56.82
C HIS A 257 -13.89 -13.28 56.00
N LEU A 258 -15.07 -12.95 55.47
CA LEU A 258 -15.27 -11.71 54.70
C LEU A 258 -15.50 -10.50 55.62
N PRO A 259 -15.09 -9.29 55.20
CA PRO A 259 -15.44 -8.04 55.88
C PRO A 259 -16.95 -7.89 56.11
N GLY A 260 -17.33 -7.23 57.21
CA GLY A 260 -18.73 -7.06 57.60
C GLY A 260 -19.59 -6.42 56.51
N GLY A 261 -20.78 -6.98 56.28
CA GLY A 261 -21.71 -6.55 55.23
C GLY A 261 -21.46 -7.16 53.85
N LEU A 262 -20.37 -7.92 53.68
CA LEU A 262 -20.10 -8.68 52.47
C LEU A 262 -20.52 -10.14 52.62
N THR A 263 -20.98 -10.72 51.52
CA THR A 263 -21.34 -12.13 51.42
C THR A 263 -20.60 -12.77 50.25
N ARG A 264 -20.36 -14.08 50.32
CA ARG A 264 -19.65 -14.83 49.28
C ARG A 264 -20.43 -14.80 47.97
N LEU A 265 -19.71 -14.62 46.86
CA LEU A 265 -20.23 -14.79 45.52
C LEU A 265 -19.35 -15.78 44.76
N GLY A 266 -19.82 -17.03 44.61
CA GLY A 266 -19.09 -18.08 43.88
C GLY A 266 -17.70 -18.39 44.48
N ALA A 267 -16.70 -18.47 43.60
CA ALA A 267 -15.30 -18.73 43.97
C ALA A 267 -14.62 -17.59 44.77
N PRO A 268 -13.55 -17.88 45.55
CA PRO A 268 -12.84 -16.87 46.35
C PRO A 268 -12.31 -15.67 45.55
N GLY A 269 -12.07 -14.55 46.24
CA GLY A 269 -11.48 -13.33 45.66
C GLY A 269 -12.47 -12.27 45.19
N VAL A 270 -13.78 -12.53 45.31
CA VAL A 270 -14.86 -11.59 45.05
C VAL A 270 -15.96 -11.76 46.09
N ALA A 271 -16.75 -10.72 46.30
CA ALA A 271 -17.89 -10.76 47.20
C ALA A 271 -19.08 -10.00 46.60
N GLN A 272 -20.22 -10.05 47.28
CA GLN A 272 -21.38 -9.23 46.97
C GLN A 272 -21.95 -8.61 48.24
N THR A 273 -22.65 -7.50 48.10
CA THR A 273 -23.41 -6.88 49.19
C THR A 273 -24.78 -6.41 48.71
N SER A 274 -25.71 -6.25 49.63
CA SER A 274 -27.03 -5.69 49.34
C SER A 274 -27.10 -4.27 49.89
N ALA A 275 -27.21 -3.29 48.99
CA ALA A 275 -27.35 -1.88 49.34
C ALA A 275 -28.55 -1.28 48.58
N HIS A 276 -29.41 -0.56 49.28
CA HIS A 276 -30.60 0.09 48.70
C HIS A 276 -31.49 -0.86 47.85
N GLY A 277 -31.62 -2.12 48.27
CA GLY A 277 -32.43 -3.12 47.55
C GLY A 277 -31.79 -3.68 46.27
N GLN A 278 -30.51 -3.37 46.02
CA GLN A 278 -29.74 -3.90 44.90
C GLN A 278 -28.57 -4.76 45.40
N THR A 279 -28.34 -5.89 44.74
CA THR A 279 -27.14 -6.70 44.94
C THR A 279 -26.00 -6.10 44.11
N LEU A 280 -24.94 -5.67 44.77
CA LEU A 280 -23.74 -5.09 44.17
C LEU A 280 -22.58 -6.08 44.25
N LEU A 281 -21.93 -6.30 43.12
CA LEU A 281 -20.64 -6.99 43.05
C LEU A 281 -19.59 -6.13 43.75
N VAL A 282 -18.77 -6.74 44.61
CA VAL A 282 -17.66 -6.11 45.30
C VAL A 282 -16.37 -6.81 44.88
N LEU A 283 -15.62 -6.12 44.03
CA LEU A 283 -14.30 -6.53 43.56
C LEU A 283 -13.20 -6.02 44.52
N PRO A 284 -12.03 -6.68 44.57
CA PRO A 284 -10.85 -6.14 45.24
C PRO A 284 -10.49 -4.74 44.75
N LYS A 285 -9.95 -3.91 45.65
CA LYS A 285 -9.45 -2.58 45.32
C LYS A 285 -8.45 -2.64 44.15
N GLU A 286 -7.50 -3.56 44.21
CA GLU A 286 -6.44 -3.70 43.20
C GLU A 286 -7.01 -4.12 41.85
N THR A 287 -8.06 -4.95 41.83
CA THR A 287 -8.78 -5.31 40.59
C THR A 287 -9.49 -4.10 40.00
N ILE A 288 -10.16 -3.30 40.83
CA ILE A 288 -10.83 -2.06 40.39
C ILE A 288 -9.81 -1.07 39.81
N ASP A 289 -8.68 -0.87 40.47
CA ASP A 289 -7.62 0.02 40.01
C ASP A 289 -7.06 -0.46 38.66
N ALA A 290 -6.79 -1.76 38.51
CA ALA A 290 -6.26 -2.36 37.27
C ALA A 290 -7.24 -2.23 36.10
N VAL A 291 -8.52 -2.56 36.29
CA VAL A 291 -9.54 -2.42 35.25
C VAL A 291 -9.74 -0.95 34.89
N SER A 292 -9.75 -0.04 35.87
CA SER A 292 -9.85 1.41 35.62
C SER A 292 -8.65 1.94 34.82
N ALA A 293 -7.44 1.48 35.13
CA ALA A 293 -6.25 1.80 34.35
C ALA A 293 -6.35 1.27 32.91
N ALA A 294 -6.84 0.04 32.73
CA ALA A 294 -7.07 -0.55 31.41
C ALA A 294 -8.13 0.22 30.59
N MET A 295 -9.21 0.70 31.22
CA MET A 295 -10.19 1.57 30.54
C MET A 295 -9.54 2.88 30.05
N GLY A 296 -8.49 3.36 30.74
CA GLY A 296 -7.69 4.51 30.34
C GLY A 296 -6.80 4.28 29.11
N THR A 297 -6.56 3.03 28.71
CA THR A 297 -5.74 2.67 27.55
C THR A 297 -6.56 2.36 26.30
N LEU A 298 -7.89 2.32 26.38
CA LEU A 298 -8.76 2.11 25.23
C LEU A 298 -8.47 3.11 24.10
N GLY A 299 -8.32 2.59 22.88
CA GLY A 299 -7.95 3.36 21.69
C GLY A 299 -6.44 3.58 21.50
N LYS A 300 -5.59 3.12 22.42
CA LYS A 300 -4.13 3.14 22.22
C LYS A 300 -3.71 2.08 21.19
N PRO A 301 -2.67 2.32 20.38
CA PRO A 301 -2.20 1.36 19.38
C PRO A 301 -1.75 0.02 19.97
N TYR A 302 -1.92 -1.04 19.18
CA TYR A 302 -1.30 -2.34 19.44
C TYR A 302 0.14 -2.39 18.90
N VAL A 303 1.04 -3.02 19.64
CA VAL A 303 2.38 -3.39 19.14
C VAL A 303 2.74 -4.83 19.51
N PRO A 304 3.34 -5.61 18.60
CA PRO A 304 3.88 -6.92 18.94
C PRO A 304 5.20 -6.76 19.72
N HIS A 305 5.48 -7.69 20.66
CA HIS A 305 6.75 -7.85 21.40
C HIS A 305 7.00 -6.92 22.62
N LYS A 306 8.21 -7.02 23.18
CA LYS A 306 8.63 -6.55 24.53
C LYS A 306 8.50 -5.04 24.77
N SER A 307 8.28 -4.24 23.74
CA SER A 307 8.01 -2.80 23.82
C SER A 307 6.53 -2.47 24.10
N GLY A 308 5.64 -3.47 24.17
CA GLY A 308 4.20 -3.31 24.41
C GLY A 308 3.77 -3.11 25.87
N GLY A 309 4.66 -2.59 26.73
CA GLY A 309 4.33 -2.31 28.14
C GLY A 309 3.60 -0.98 28.37
N GLY A 310 3.42 -0.15 27.34
CA GLY A 310 2.87 1.21 27.46
C GLY A 310 3.93 2.28 27.75
N PRO A 311 3.51 3.56 27.93
CA PRO A 311 2.13 4.03 27.93
C PRO A 311 1.58 4.40 26.54
N VAL A 312 2.42 4.37 25.50
CA VAL A 312 2.04 4.85 24.16
C VAL A 312 1.34 3.77 23.34
N ALA A 313 1.76 2.52 23.45
CA ALA A 313 1.18 1.36 22.76
C ALA A 313 1.34 0.09 23.60
N TYR A 314 0.51 -0.92 23.32
CA TYR A 314 0.41 -2.10 24.17
C TYR A 314 0.42 -3.41 23.38
N SER A 315 1.03 -4.45 23.96
CA SER A 315 0.79 -5.86 23.61
C SER A 315 -0.23 -6.44 24.57
N CYS A 316 -0.84 -7.60 24.26
CA CYS A 316 -1.86 -8.19 25.14
C CYS A 316 -1.32 -8.55 26.53
N ASP A 317 -0.17 -9.23 26.57
CA ASP A 317 0.56 -9.57 27.79
C ASP A 317 1.10 -8.34 28.51
N GLY A 318 1.64 -7.37 27.77
CA GLY A 318 2.20 -6.13 28.31
C GLY A 318 1.13 -5.22 28.91
N LEU A 319 -0.05 -5.12 28.29
CA LEU A 319 -1.20 -4.40 28.84
C LEU A 319 -1.57 -4.95 30.22
N VAL A 320 -1.81 -6.26 30.29
CA VAL A 320 -2.24 -6.93 31.52
C VAL A 320 -1.14 -6.86 32.58
N HIS A 321 0.12 -7.13 32.22
CA HIS A 321 1.25 -7.00 33.14
C HIS A 321 1.35 -5.59 33.75
N THR A 322 1.24 -4.55 32.91
CA THR A 322 1.37 -3.15 33.36
C THR A 322 0.21 -2.70 34.23
N VAL A 323 -1.04 -2.96 33.83
CA VAL A 323 -2.21 -2.41 34.57
C VAL A 323 -2.41 -3.09 35.93
N TYR A 324 -2.16 -4.41 36.03
CA TYR A 324 -2.22 -5.09 37.32
C TYR A 324 -0.99 -4.80 38.19
N GLY A 325 0.20 -4.72 37.59
CA GLY A 325 1.43 -4.34 38.30
C GLY A 325 1.31 -2.94 38.92
N GLY A 326 0.77 -1.97 38.17
CA GLY A 326 0.48 -0.62 38.67
C GLY A 326 -0.56 -0.57 39.79
N ALA A 327 -1.44 -1.58 39.89
CA ALA A 327 -2.43 -1.73 40.95
C ALA A 327 -1.93 -2.55 42.15
N GLY A 328 -0.68 -3.02 42.14
CA GLY A 328 -0.09 -3.80 43.24
C GLY A 328 -0.27 -5.32 43.12
N LEU A 329 -0.80 -5.83 42.00
CA LEU A 329 -0.88 -7.25 41.68
C LEU A 329 0.23 -7.60 40.67
N SER A 330 1.32 -8.22 41.13
CA SER A 330 2.44 -8.57 40.26
C SER A 330 2.10 -9.76 39.37
N LEU A 331 2.15 -9.60 38.05
CA LEU A 331 1.91 -10.67 37.07
C LEU A 331 3.21 -11.02 36.32
N PRO A 332 3.40 -12.29 35.91
CA PRO A 332 4.48 -12.64 35.00
C PRO A 332 4.45 -11.82 33.70
N PRO A 333 5.60 -11.58 33.05
CA PRO A 333 5.68 -10.68 31.89
C PRO A 333 5.10 -11.29 30.61
N SER A 334 5.06 -12.61 30.46
CA SER A 334 4.56 -13.26 29.24
C SER A 334 3.21 -13.96 29.44
N VAL A 335 2.41 -14.04 28.38
CA VAL A 335 1.10 -14.70 28.39
C VAL A 335 1.17 -16.17 28.84
N GLY A 336 2.20 -16.91 28.40
CA GLY A 336 2.40 -18.29 28.79
C GLY A 336 2.71 -18.45 30.28
N GLU A 337 3.58 -17.59 30.83
CA GLU A 337 3.89 -17.60 32.25
C GLU A 337 2.69 -17.17 33.10
N GLN A 338 1.92 -16.18 32.64
CA GLN A 338 0.67 -15.76 33.29
C GLN A 338 -0.31 -16.93 33.36
N PHE A 339 -0.54 -17.66 32.27
CA PHE A 339 -1.41 -18.83 32.27
C PHE A 339 -0.89 -19.95 33.18
N ALA A 340 0.42 -20.17 33.20
CA ALA A 340 1.06 -21.20 34.01
C ALA A 340 0.90 -20.94 35.52
N GLN A 341 0.99 -19.68 35.97
CA GLN A 341 1.19 -19.32 37.37
C GLN A 341 -0.02 -18.64 38.04
N LEU A 342 -0.96 -18.08 37.29
CA LEU A 342 -2.15 -17.46 37.89
C LEU A 342 -3.18 -18.52 38.32
N ALA A 343 -3.94 -18.19 39.38
CA ALA A 343 -4.95 -19.09 39.93
C ALA A 343 -6.14 -19.24 38.96
N PRO A 344 -6.46 -20.47 38.52
CA PRO A 344 -7.52 -20.69 37.55
C PRO A 344 -8.91 -20.42 38.14
N VAL A 345 -9.84 -20.00 37.29
CA VAL A 345 -11.24 -19.75 37.64
C VAL A 345 -12.14 -20.60 36.74
N ALA A 346 -13.17 -21.22 37.31
CA ALA A 346 -14.18 -21.93 36.54
C ALA A 346 -15.03 -20.94 35.73
N THR A 347 -15.46 -21.30 34.52
CA THR A 347 -16.24 -20.40 33.65
C THR A 347 -17.47 -19.79 34.33
N ALA A 348 -18.14 -20.55 35.21
CA ALA A 348 -19.31 -20.07 35.95
C ALA A 348 -18.99 -19.00 37.03
N ASP A 349 -17.74 -18.92 37.47
CA ASP A 349 -17.26 -18.02 38.52
C ASP A 349 -16.49 -16.82 37.98
N VAL A 350 -16.39 -16.69 36.65
CA VAL A 350 -15.67 -15.58 35.99
C VAL A 350 -16.35 -14.26 36.32
N GLN A 351 -15.54 -13.28 36.70
CA GLN A 351 -15.96 -11.94 37.08
C GLN A 351 -15.16 -10.87 36.33
N PRO A 352 -15.66 -9.62 36.27
CA PRO A 352 -14.91 -8.49 35.72
C PRO A 352 -13.53 -8.36 36.41
N GLY A 353 -12.48 -8.23 35.61
CA GLY A 353 -11.10 -8.19 36.09
C GLY A 353 -10.42 -9.55 36.25
N ASP A 354 -11.10 -10.66 35.90
CA ASP A 354 -10.41 -11.91 35.61
C ASP A 354 -9.76 -11.85 34.21
N LEU A 355 -8.81 -12.75 33.95
CA LEU A 355 -8.11 -12.83 32.67
C LEU A 355 -8.59 -14.02 31.86
N ALA A 356 -8.92 -13.79 30.58
CA ALA A 356 -9.21 -14.83 29.62
C ALA A 356 -7.95 -15.13 28.79
N PHE A 357 -7.50 -16.39 28.79
CA PHE A 357 -6.37 -16.84 27.98
C PHE A 357 -6.86 -17.48 26.69
N LEU A 358 -6.30 -17.02 25.58
CA LEU A 358 -6.80 -17.30 24.24
C LEU A 358 -5.78 -18.09 23.42
N GLY A 359 -6.28 -19.02 22.63
CA GLY A 359 -5.53 -19.78 21.64
C GLY A 359 -6.21 -21.13 21.38
N PRO A 360 -6.48 -21.53 20.13
CA PRO A 360 -6.92 -22.90 19.88
C PRO A 360 -5.92 -23.89 20.46
N ARG A 361 -6.40 -25.00 21.05
CA ARG A 361 -5.54 -25.96 21.77
C ARG A 361 -4.31 -26.43 20.98
N GLN A 362 -4.45 -26.58 19.66
CA GLN A 362 -3.38 -26.99 18.74
C GLN A 362 -2.26 -25.94 18.55
N TYR A 363 -2.56 -24.67 18.83
CA TYR A 363 -1.61 -23.56 18.68
C TYR A 363 -1.04 -23.08 20.02
N GLY A 364 -1.55 -23.56 21.15
CA GLY A 364 -1.09 -23.14 22.46
C GLY A 364 -1.60 -21.77 22.89
N VAL A 365 -1.07 -21.24 24.00
CA VAL A 365 -1.48 -19.94 24.55
C VAL A 365 -0.91 -18.79 23.71
N GLN A 366 -1.78 -17.99 23.10
CA GLN A 366 -1.39 -16.93 22.16
C GLN A 366 -1.83 -15.52 22.56
N GLY A 367 -2.86 -15.39 23.41
CA GLY A 367 -3.40 -14.09 23.79
C GLY A 367 -3.95 -14.08 25.20
N VAL A 368 -4.13 -12.88 25.72
CA VAL A 368 -4.80 -12.63 27.00
C VAL A 368 -5.59 -11.33 26.89
N GLY A 369 -6.69 -11.26 27.62
CA GLY A 369 -7.28 -9.96 27.95
C GLY A 369 -8.15 -10.04 29.19
N ILE A 370 -8.67 -8.88 29.57
CA ILE A 370 -9.34 -8.64 30.84
C ILE A 370 -10.83 -8.82 30.62
N VAL A 371 -11.43 -9.79 31.29
CA VAL A 371 -12.87 -10.03 31.24
C VAL A 371 -13.60 -8.82 31.82
N LEU A 372 -14.64 -8.37 31.13
CA LEU A 372 -15.50 -7.27 31.56
C LEU A 372 -16.89 -7.76 31.97
N ASP A 373 -17.37 -8.80 31.30
CA ASP A 373 -18.61 -9.51 31.57
C ASP A 373 -18.61 -10.90 30.89
N GLN A 374 -19.75 -11.59 30.84
CA GLN A 374 -19.86 -12.93 30.22
C GLN A 374 -19.66 -12.96 28.70
N HIS A 375 -19.68 -11.80 28.04
CA HIS A 375 -19.68 -11.66 26.59
C HIS A 375 -18.53 -10.79 26.08
N THR A 376 -17.89 -9.99 26.92
CA THR A 376 -16.90 -9.01 26.48
C THR A 376 -15.62 -9.03 27.31
N MET A 377 -14.53 -8.64 26.64
CA MET A 377 -13.21 -8.48 27.24
C MET A 377 -12.49 -7.26 26.66
N LEU A 378 -11.62 -6.66 27.46
CA LEU A 378 -10.69 -5.62 27.06
C LEU A 378 -9.34 -6.26 26.72
N ALA A 379 -8.85 -6.04 25.51
CA ALA A 379 -7.57 -6.58 25.06
C ALA A 379 -6.82 -5.62 24.14
N ALA A 380 -5.49 -5.71 24.14
CA ALA A 380 -4.69 -5.22 23.03
C ALA A 380 -4.73 -6.28 21.92
N ASP A 381 -5.54 -6.03 20.88
CA ASP A 381 -5.82 -6.98 19.81
C ASP A 381 -5.11 -6.56 18.52
N GLY A 382 -4.24 -7.45 18.02
CA GLY A 382 -3.50 -7.23 16.78
C GLY A 382 -4.35 -7.22 15.52
N ARG A 383 -5.55 -7.84 15.53
CA ARG A 383 -6.49 -7.80 14.39
C ARG A 383 -7.17 -6.44 14.28
N LEU A 384 -7.44 -5.82 15.42
CA LEU A 384 -8.08 -4.50 15.52
C LEU A 384 -7.06 -3.36 15.68
N ALA A 385 -5.76 -3.70 15.66
CA ALA A 385 -4.62 -2.79 15.73
C ALA A 385 -4.66 -1.82 16.93
N GLY A 386 -5.26 -2.23 18.05
CA GLY A 386 -5.43 -1.35 19.21
C GLY A 386 -5.88 -2.05 20.48
N VAL A 387 -5.90 -1.29 21.56
CA VAL A 387 -6.56 -1.67 22.81
C VAL A 387 -8.05 -1.38 22.69
N VAL A 388 -8.85 -2.42 22.77
CA VAL A 388 -10.26 -2.41 22.39
C VAL A 388 -11.09 -3.29 23.32
N VAL A 389 -12.40 -3.01 23.35
CA VAL A 389 -13.40 -3.94 23.87
C VAL A 389 -13.83 -4.86 22.75
N THR A 390 -13.57 -6.16 22.89
CA THR A 390 -13.96 -7.20 21.94
C THR A 390 -14.90 -8.19 22.61
N ASP A 391 -15.63 -8.95 21.79
CA ASP A 391 -16.39 -10.09 22.29
C ASP A 391 -15.43 -11.14 22.85
N LEU A 392 -15.84 -11.78 23.95
CA LEU A 392 -15.17 -12.92 24.53
C LEU A 392 -15.34 -14.11 23.58
N PRO A 393 -14.25 -14.72 23.08
CA PRO A 393 -14.34 -15.82 22.12
C PRO A 393 -15.08 -17.04 22.68
N GLY A 394 -15.59 -17.88 21.77
CA GLY A 394 -16.22 -19.15 22.13
C GLY A 394 -15.26 -20.14 22.82
N PRO A 395 -15.81 -21.23 23.40
CA PRO A 395 -15.06 -22.19 24.22
C PRO A 395 -13.91 -22.88 23.47
N ASP A 396 -13.96 -22.96 22.14
CA ASP A 396 -12.89 -23.56 21.33
C ASP A 396 -11.63 -22.68 21.24
N THR A 397 -11.76 -21.39 21.56
CA THR A 397 -10.66 -20.41 21.55
C THR A 397 -10.19 -20.03 22.95
N VAL A 398 -11.06 -20.11 23.95
CA VAL A 398 -10.70 -19.83 25.34
C VAL A 398 -10.06 -21.06 25.99
N LEU A 399 -8.78 -20.97 26.34
CA LEU A 399 -8.04 -22.03 27.01
C LEU A 399 -8.35 -22.12 28.50
N GLY A 400 -8.69 -20.99 29.11
CA GLY A 400 -9.09 -20.91 30.50
C GLY A 400 -9.10 -19.48 31.02
N PHE A 401 -9.53 -19.35 32.28
CA PHE A 401 -9.60 -18.08 32.99
C PHE A 401 -8.70 -18.11 34.22
N ALA A 402 -8.18 -16.97 34.64
CA ALA A 402 -7.48 -16.83 35.91
C ALA A 402 -7.83 -15.54 36.63
N ARG A 403 -7.75 -15.56 37.96
CA ARG A 403 -8.02 -14.40 38.83
C ARG A 403 -6.71 -13.84 39.41
N PRO A 404 -6.24 -12.67 38.95
CA PRO A 404 -5.02 -12.05 39.47
C PRO A 404 -5.03 -11.73 40.97
N ALA A 405 -6.21 -11.51 41.57
CA ALA A 405 -6.34 -11.17 42.99
C ALA A 405 -6.03 -12.36 43.94
N LEU A 406 -6.05 -13.60 43.43
CA LEU A 406 -5.74 -14.79 44.18
C LEU A 406 -4.23 -15.07 44.22
N ALA A 407 -3.80 -15.92 45.15
CA ALA A 407 -2.39 -16.30 45.25
C ALA A 407 -1.94 -17.09 44.02
N HIS A 408 -0.71 -16.85 43.56
CA HIS A 408 -0.12 -17.60 42.46
C HIS A 408 0.04 -19.07 42.81
N ARG A 409 -0.10 -19.92 41.80
CA ARG A 409 0.23 -21.34 41.87
C ARG A 409 1.65 -21.60 41.36
N PRO A 410 2.28 -22.73 41.75
CA PRO A 410 3.47 -23.21 41.05
C PRO A 410 3.19 -23.33 39.55
N ALA A 411 4.19 -22.98 38.73
CA ALA A 411 4.05 -22.99 37.28
C ALA A 411 3.62 -24.37 36.78
N GLN A 412 2.53 -24.40 36.02
CA GLN A 412 2.04 -25.61 35.36
C GLN A 412 2.40 -25.63 33.86
N PRO A 413 2.51 -26.83 33.25
CA PRO A 413 2.67 -26.94 31.80
C PRO A 413 1.56 -26.21 31.05
N VAL A 414 1.92 -25.46 30.01
CA VAL A 414 0.98 -24.75 29.16
C VAL A 414 0.86 -25.43 27.80
N PRO A 415 -0.32 -25.41 27.16
CA PRO A 415 -0.46 -25.88 25.79
C PRO A 415 0.56 -25.21 24.87
N ALA A 416 1.34 -26.03 24.17
CA ALA A 416 2.32 -25.60 23.17
C ALA A 416 1.81 -25.87 21.76
N ALA A 417 2.25 -25.05 20.80
CA ALA A 417 1.94 -25.28 19.40
C ALA A 417 2.49 -26.65 18.95
N THR A 418 1.65 -27.42 18.25
CA THR A 418 2.01 -28.77 17.78
C THR A 418 2.47 -28.81 16.32
N ASP A 419 2.38 -27.69 15.60
CA ASP A 419 2.81 -27.56 14.20
C ASP A 419 3.81 -26.41 13.99
N ARG A 420 4.42 -26.35 12.79
CA ARG A 420 5.33 -25.27 12.37
C ARG A 420 4.60 -24.20 11.54
N GLY A 421 3.31 -24.00 11.79
CA GLY A 421 2.49 -23.03 11.06
C GLY A 421 2.85 -21.58 11.35
N LEU A 422 2.07 -20.65 10.78
CA LEU A 422 2.18 -19.22 11.11
C LEU A 422 2.00 -19.01 12.62
N THR A 423 2.90 -18.23 13.23
CA THR A 423 2.77 -17.86 14.64
C THR A 423 1.74 -16.75 14.78
N TRP A 424 0.90 -16.85 15.82
CA TRP A 424 -0.13 -15.86 16.12
C TRP A 424 0.12 -15.31 17.50
N ARG A 425 -0.02 -14.01 17.74
CA ARG A 425 0.12 -13.44 19.08
C ARG A 425 -0.86 -12.30 19.26
N CYS A 426 -1.58 -12.31 20.37
CA CYS A 426 -2.60 -11.31 20.70
C CYS A 426 -3.63 -11.13 19.57
N GLY A 427 -4.05 -12.22 18.92
CA GLY A 427 -4.99 -12.20 17.80
C GLY A 427 -4.39 -11.89 16.43
N GLY A 428 -3.19 -11.31 16.33
CA GLY A 428 -2.54 -10.99 15.05
C GLY A 428 -1.60 -12.10 14.54
N VAL A 429 -1.41 -12.19 13.22
CA VAL A 429 -0.36 -13.01 12.60
C VAL A 429 0.99 -12.35 12.85
N GLN A 430 1.96 -13.10 13.35
CA GLN A 430 3.37 -12.73 13.30
C GLN A 430 3.97 -13.26 12.01
N LEU A 431 4.32 -12.33 11.11
CA LEU A 431 5.05 -12.67 9.90
C LEU A 431 6.54 -12.82 10.23
N PRO A 432 7.24 -13.83 9.68
CA PRO A 432 8.69 -13.89 9.77
C PRO A 432 9.32 -12.69 9.04
N PRO A 433 10.48 -12.20 9.49
CA PRO A 433 11.21 -11.16 8.78
C PRO A 433 11.55 -11.64 7.35
N SER A 434 11.33 -10.77 6.36
CA SER A 434 11.61 -11.08 4.94
C SER A 434 13.11 -11.22 4.69
N PRO A 435 13.56 -12.15 3.82
CA PRO A 435 14.93 -12.18 3.33
C PRO A 435 15.27 -10.90 2.56
N SER A 436 16.50 -10.41 2.72
CA SER A 436 17.01 -9.18 2.10
C SER A 436 16.98 -9.21 0.57
N GLY A 437 16.47 -8.14 -0.06
CA GLY A 437 16.64 -7.87 -1.50
C GLY A 437 15.41 -8.11 -2.38
N GLN A 438 14.25 -8.39 -1.80
CA GLN A 438 12.95 -8.22 -2.47
C GLN A 438 12.18 -7.14 -1.73
N THR A 439 11.71 -6.11 -2.43
CA THR A 439 10.72 -5.19 -1.86
C THR A 439 9.57 -6.03 -1.32
N SER A 440 9.29 -5.89 -0.04
CA SER A 440 8.45 -6.85 0.69
C SER A 440 6.96 -6.85 0.30
N GLY A 441 6.62 -6.22 -0.83
CA GLY A 441 5.32 -6.31 -1.50
C GLY A 441 4.11 -6.06 -0.61
N ALA A 442 2.95 -6.55 -1.07
CA ALA A 442 1.70 -6.51 -0.34
C ALA A 442 1.84 -7.15 1.05
N TRP A 443 1.39 -6.44 2.09
CA TRP A 443 1.48 -6.90 3.47
C TRP A 443 0.23 -6.53 4.26
N GLY A 444 0.01 -7.24 5.37
CA GLY A 444 -1.09 -6.94 6.30
C GLY A 444 -2.50 -7.24 5.78
N GLY A 445 -2.64 -7.81 4.57
CA GLY A 445 -3.95 -8.12 3.97
C GLY A 445 -4.72 -6.90 3.47
N TYR A 446 -4.05 -5.75 3.36
CA TYR A 446 -4.64 -4.50 2.86
C TYR A 446 -4.30 -4.28 1.38
N PRO A 447 -5.18 -3.63 0.59
CA PRO A 447 -4.83 -3.11 -0.72
C PRO A 447 -3.81 -1.95 -0.65
N ASN A 448 -3.12 -1.69 -1.76
CA ASN A 448 -2.11 -0.65 -1.89
C ASN A 448 -2.76 0.73 -1.72
N GLY A 449 -2.25 1.51 -0.77
CA GLY A 449 -2.77 2.82 -0.41
C GLY A 449 -4.00 2.79 0.50
N LEU A 450 -4.41 1.61 1.01
CA LEU A 450 -5.56 1.42 1.91
C LEU A 450 -5.18 0.78 3.26
N ILE A 451 -3.93 0.95 3.66
CA ILE A 451 -3.45 0.51 4.96
C ILE A 451 -3.92 1.54 6.00
N PRO A 452 -4.62 1.12 7.08
CA PRO A 452 -5.05 2.03 8.13
C PRO A 452 -3.83 2.59 8.87
N ALA A 453 -3.90 3.86 9.28
CA ALA A 453 -2.81 4.53 9.99
C ALA A 453 -2.41 3.81 11.30
N THR A 454 -3.34 3.08 11.93
CA THR A 454 -3.07 2.26 13.13
C THR A 454 -2.16 1.05 12.84
N ALA A 455 -2.03 0.62 11.59
CA ALA A 455 -1.11 -0.44 11.17
C ALA A 455 0.27 0.10 10.74
N LEU A 456 0.45 1.42 10.72
CA LEU A 456 1.69 2.10 10.32
C LEU A 456 2.37 2.73 11.54
N CYS A 457 3.69 2.87 11.48
CA CYS A 457 4.48 3.47 12.55
C CYS A 457 5.04 4.83 12.13
N PRO A 458 5.09 5.81 13.06
CA PRO A 458 5.67 7.13 12.79
C PRO A 458 7.19 7.03 12.64
N ILE A 459 7.75 7.83 11.73
CA ILE A 459 9.20 7.90 11.50
C ILE A 459 9.90 9.01 12.29
N GLY A 460 9.14 9.80 13.07
CA GLY A 460 9.67 10.90 13.88
C GLY A 460 9.83 12.23 13.14
N ILE A 461 9.31 12.34 11.91
CA ILE A 461 9.31 13.57 11.10
C ILE A 461 7.86 13.92 10.75
N GLY A 462 7.34 15.00 11.31
CA GLY A 462 5.97 15.45 11.04
C GLY A 462 4.91 14.35 11.22
N ALA A 463 4.01 14.24 10.25
CA ALA A 463 2.96 13.20 10.21
C ALA A 463 3.38 11.97 9.38
N HIS A 464 4.66 11.83 9.02
CA HIS A 464 5.12 10.75 8.17
C HIS A 464 5.09 9.41 8.92
N VAL A 465 4.48 8.43 8.24
CA VAL A 465 4.37 7.05 8.70
C VAL A 465 4.86 6.09 7.60
N LEU A 466 5.31 4.90 8.02
CA LEU A 466 5.73 3.79 7.17
C LEU A 466 5.28 2.45 7.79
N ARG A 467 5.47 1.35 7.07
CA ARG A 467 5.44 0.01 7.70
C ARG A 467 6.44 -0.02 8.85
N CYS A 468 6.11 -0.70 9.94
CA CYS A 468 6.85 -0.52 11.19
C CYS A 468 8.34 -0.93 11.13
N ASP A 469 8.70 -1.95 10.38
CA ASP A 469 10.09 -2.33 10.11
C ASP A 469 10.83 -1.26 9.27
N ALA A 470 10.21 -0.76 8.20
CA ALA A 470 10.73 0.33 7.38
C ALA A 470 10.89 1.61 8.21
N ALA A 471 9.94 1.91 9.10
CA ALA A 471 9.99 3.07 9.98
C ALA A 471 11.19 3.03 10.93
N GLU A 472 11.45 1.88 11.57
CA GLU A 472 12.60 1.71 12.46
C GLU A 472 13.93 1.74 11.70
N SER A 473 13.98 1.08 10.54
CA SER A 473 15.14 1.16 9.65
C SER A 473 15.44 2.61 9.23
N PHE A 474 14.41 3.36 8.81
CA PHE A 474 14.54 4.76 8.42
C PHE A 474 15.07 5.62 9.57
N LYS A 475 14.54 5.43 10.80
CA LYS A 475 15.03 6.15 11.98
C LYS A 475 16.51 5.88 12.22
N ALA A 476 16.95 4.62 12.13
CA ALA A 476 18.36 4.26 12.28
C ALA A 476 19.24 4.92 11.21
N MET A 477 18.80 4.90 9.95
CA MET A 477 19.49 5.58 8.85
C MET A 477 19.57 7.09 9.07
N SER A 478 18.48 7.73 9.48
CA SER A 478 18.43 9.16 9.77
C SER A 478 19.32 9.55 10.95
N GLN A 479 19.43 8.69 11.98
CA GLN A 479 20.34 8.90 13.11
C GLN A 479 21.81 8.79 12.68
N ALA A 480 22.15 7.81 11.84
CA ALA A 480 23.50 7.65 11.30
C ALA A 480 23.90 8.86 10.42
N TYR A 481 22.98 9.35 9.59
CA TYR A 481 23.18 10.55 8.81
C TYR A 481 23.36 11.79 9.70
N GLN A 482 22.56 11.92 10.77
CA GLN A 482 22.67 13.03 11.72
C GLN A 482 24.01 13.05 12.44
N ALA A 483 24.57 11.89 12.77
CA ALA A 483 25.88 11.80 13.42
C ALA A 483 27.01 12.39 12.57
N VAL A 484 26.89 12.37 11.24
CA VAL A 484 27.90 12.90 10.32
C VAL A 484 27.60 14.30 9.79
N SER A 485 26.32 14.64 9.61
CA SER A 485 25.90 15.91 8.99
C SER A 485 25.45 16.97 10.01
N GLY A 486 25.21 16.58 11.26
CA GLY A 486 24.64 17.43 12.30
C GLY A 486 23.12 17.64 12.19
N ARG A 487 22.44 17.06 11.20
CA ARG A 487 20.98 17.20 10.99
C ARG A 487 20.34 15.86 10.57
N PRO A 488 19.08 15.58 10.96
CA PRO A 488 18.39 14.38 10.50
C PRO A 488 18.09 14.46 8.99
N LEU A 489 17.76 13.32 8.39
CA LEU A 489 17.28 13.27 7.01
C LEU A 489 15.95 14.03 6.89
N CYS A 490 15.74 14.67 5.75
CA CYS A 490 14.54 15.44 5.44
C CYS A 490 13.63 14.58 4.54
N VAL A 491 12.33 14.56 4.84
CA VAL A 491 11.32 13.79 4.09
C VAL A 491 10.20 14.71 3.64
N THR A 492 9.78 14.56 2.38
CA THR A 492 8.63 15.26 1.79
C THR A 492 7.43 14.35 1.59
N ASP A 493 7.65 13.06 1.35
CA ASP A 493 6.58 12.07 1.20
C ASP A 493 6.97 10.71 1.79
N SER A 494 5.99 9.96 2.29
CA SER A 494 6.17 8.61 2.84
C SER A 494 5.00 7.70 2.44
N TYR A 495 4.19 7.21 3.37
CA TYR A 495 2.97 6.49 3.03
C TYR A 495 1.98 7.39 2.29
N ARG A 496 1.53 6.95 1.10
CA ARG A 496 0.58 7.67 0.26
C ARG A 496 -0.69 6.84 0.10
N THR A 497 -1.82 7.41 0.49
CA THR A 497 -3.13 6.77 0.33
C THR A 497 -3.48 6.60 -1.14
N PHE A 498 -4.41 5.67 -1.43
CA PHE A 498 -4.89 5.43 -2.78
C PHE A 498 -5.46 6.71 -3.43
N ASP A 499 -6.27 7.47 -2.70
CA ASP A 499 -6.84 8.74 -3.17
C ASP A 499 -5.80 9.81 -3.49
N GLN A 500 -4.74 9.89 -2.68
CA GLN A 500 -3.61 10.77 -2.97
C GLN A 500 -2.87 10.31 -4.24
N GLN A 501 -2.68 9.01 -4.42
CA GLN A 501 -2.04 8.46 -5.63
C GLN A 501 -2.88 8.73 -6.89
N VAL A 502 -4.20 8.62 -6.81
CA VAL A 502 -5.12 8.98 -7.91
C VAL A 502 -4.97 10.45 -8.29
N LYS A 503 -4.95 11.36 -7.30
CA LYS A 503 -4.77 12.80 -7.55
C LYS A 503 -3.41 13.09 -8.18
N LEU A 504 -2.36 12.46 -7.68
CA LEU A 504 -1.00 12.60 -8.21
C LEU A 504 -0.91 12.08 -9.66
N TYR A 505 -1.50 10.92 -9.95
CA TYR A 505 -1.51 10.33 -11.29
C TYR A 505 -2.26 11.20 -12.30
N ALA A 506 -3.39 11.81 -11.89
CA ALA A 506 -4.12 12.75 -12.75
C ALA A 506 -3.30 14.01 -13.08
N GLN A 507 -2.45 14.48 -12.17
CA GLN A 507 -1.61 15.67 -12.36
C GLN A 507 -0.32 15.37 -13.12
N LYS A 508 0.28 14.21 -12.86
CA LYS A 508 1.61 13.83 -13.35
C LYS A 508 1.64 12.37 -13.85
N PRO A 509 0.86 12.02 -14.90
CA PRO A 509 0.70 10.63 -15.34
C PRO A 509 1.98 9.96 -15.85
N ALA A 510 2.98 10.75 -16.28
CA ALA A 510 4.27 10.24 -16.74
C ALA A 510 5.26 9.92 -15.60
N LEU A 511 5.06 10.51 -14.41
CA LEU A 511 5.96 10.38 -13.25
C LEU A 511 5.32 9.54 -12.14
N ALA A 512 4.01 9.59 -12.01
CA ALA A 512 3.30 8.82 -11.00
C ALA A 512 3.10 7.36 -11.42
N ALA A 513 3.26 6.44 -10.48
CA ALA A 513 2.80 5.06 -10.64
C ALA A 513 1.28 5.00 -10.85
N VAL A 514 0.80 4.01 -11.61
CA VAL A 514 -0.63 3.72 -11.71
C VAL A 514 -1.20 3.53 -10.28
N PRO A 515 -2.33 4.17 -9.94
CA PRO A 515 -2.96 3.99 -8.64
C PRO A 515 -3.14 2.52 -8.27
N GLY A 516 -2.71 2.16 -7.06
CA GLY A 516 -2.72 0.78 -6.58
C GLY A 516 -1.40 0.01 -6.79
N THR A 517 -0.38 0.61 -7.41
CA THR A 517 0.93 -0.03 -7.67
C THR A 517 2.13 0.69 -7.06
N SER A 518 1.94 1.77 -6.30
CA SER A 518 3.06 2.58 -5.79
C SER A 518 3.66 1.99 -4.51
N ASN A 519 4.99 1.95 -4.37
CA ASN A 519 5.63 1.54 -3.11
C ASN A 519 5.32 2.48 -1.93
N HIS A 520 4.96 3.75 -2.19
CA HIS A 520 4.40 4.63 -1.16
C HIS A 520 3.07 4.11 -0.61
N GLY A 521 2.24 3.48 -1.46
CA GLY A 521 0.98 2.85 -1.04
C GLY A 521 1.18 1.58 -0.20
N TRP A 522 2.39 1.03 -0.15
CA TRP A 522 2.76 -0.03 0.78
C TRP A 522 3.44 0.51 2.05
N GLY A 523 3.68 1.82 2.17
CA GLY A 523 4.47 2.36 3.27
C GLY A 523 5.92 1.86 3.27
N LEU A 524 6.47 1.61 2.08
CA LEU A 524 7.82 1.09 1.85
C LEU A 524 8.71 2.06 1.05
N ALA A 525 8.24 3.29 0.82
CA ALA A 525 9.00 4.29 0.08
C ALA A 525 8.96 5.64 0.77
N VAL A 526 10.00 6.44 0.55
CA VAL A 526 10.13 7.82 0.99
C VAL A 526 10.69 8.69 -0.13
N ASP A 527 10.20 9.93 -0.20
CA ASP A 527 10.76 10.98 -1.06
C ASP A 527 11.49 12.00 -0.17
N MET A 528 12.81 12.13 -0.36
CA MET A 528 13.69 12.92 0.52
C MET A 528 13.95 14.33 0.02
N CYS A 529 14.32 15.22 0.95
CA CYS A 529 14.72 16.61 0.71
C CYS A 529 16.06 16.95 1.37
N GLY A 530 16.45 18.23 1.32
CA GLY A 530 17.58 18.75 2.10
C GLY A 530 18.94 18.43 1.49
N GLY A 531 19.00 18.22 0.17
CA GLY A 531 20.18 17.91 -0.62
C GLY A 531 20.10 16.55 -1.30
N VAL A 532 19.39 15.58 -0.72
CA VAL A 532 19.26 14.21 -1.26
C VAL A 532 18.54 14.19 -2.62
N GLU A 533 17.61 15.12 -2.85
CA GLU A 533 16.80 15.30 -4.06
C GLU A 533 17.58 15.78 -5.29
N HIS A 534 18.90 16.00 -5.16
CA HIS A 534 19.76 16.49 -6.24
C HIS A 534 20.98 15.60 -6.43
N TRP A 535 21.23 15.20 -7.67
CA TRP A 535 22.45 14.46 -8.02
C TRP A 535 23.71 15.30 -7.72
N GLY A 536 24.77 14.62 -7.28
CA GLY A 536 26.08 15.25 -7.07
C GLY A 536 26.22 16.03 -5.76
N THR A 537 25.19 16.10 -4.91
CA THR A 537 25.31 16.67 -3.57
C THR A 537 26.02 15.70 -2.61
N PRO A 538 26.70 16.20 -1.56
CA PRO A 538 27.27 15.36 -0.51
C PRO A 538 26.22 14.47 0.18
N GLU A 539 25.00 14.98 0.36
CA GLU A 539 23.89 14.27 0.98
C GLU A 539 23.42 13.09 0.14
N HIS A 540 23.26 13.30 -1.16
CA HIS A 540 22.91 12.22 -2.08
C HIS A 540 24.02 11.17 -2.17
N ALA A 541 25.29 11.60 -2.23
CA ALA A 541 26.43 10.69 -2.22
C ALA A 541 26.51 9.83 -0.94
N TRP A 542 26.18 10.41 0.23
CA TRP A 542 26.08 9.66 1.48
C TRP A 542 24.99 8.59 1.40
N MET A 543 23.81 8.95 0.88
CA MET A 543 22.71 8.00 0.74
C MET A 543 23.09 6.82 -0.17
N VAL A 544 23.69 7.09 -1.34
CA VAL A 544 24.16 6.04 -2.26
C VAL A 544 25.17 5.09 -1.59
N ALA A 545 26.06 5.62 -0.75
CA ALA A 545 27.08 4.82 -0.07
C ALA A 545 26.56 4.03 1.14
N ASN A 546 25.53 4.53 1.85
CA ASN A 546 25.17 4.02 3.18
C ASN A 546 23.76 3.45 3.29
N ALA A 547 22.79 3.92 2.50
CA ALA A 547 21.38 3.55 2.66
C ALA A 547 21.13 2.04 2.55
N GLY A 548 21.89 1.35 1.70
CA GLY A 548 21.80 -0.10 1.53
C GLY A 548 22.07 -0.89 2.81
N ALA A 549 22.91 -0.39 3.72
CA ALA A 549 23.17 -1.02 5.02
C ALA A 549 21.94 -1.00 5.94
N PHE A 550 20.98 -0.13 5.67
CA PHE A 550 19.72 -0.02 6.37
C PHE A 550 18.55 -0.66 5.59
N GLY A 551 18.81 -1.28 4.43
CA GLY A 551 17.77 -1.86 3.58
C GLY A 551 17.04 -0.83 2.72
N TRP A 552 17.61 0.36 2.50
CA TRP A 552 17.07 1.39 1.62
C TRP A 552 17.87 1.49 0.33
N THR A 553 17.19 1.60 -0.81
CA THR A 553 17.84 1.70 -2.12
C THR A 553 17.18 2.76 -3.00
N ASN A 554 17.97 3.42 -3.85
CA ASN A 554 17.45 4.18 -4.97
C ASN A 554 17.24 3.20 -6.14
N PRO A 555 15.99 2.85 -6.47
CA PRO A 555 15.71 1.73 -7.35
C PRO A 555 16.23 2.00 -8.77
N GLY A 556 16.56 0.94 -9.51
CA GLY A 556 17.24 1.05 -10.80
C GLY A 556 16.49 1.84 -11.88
N TRP A 557 15.16 2.00 -11.74
CA TRP A 557 14.34 2.83 -12.63
C TRP A 557 14.46 4.33 -12.32
N ALA A 558 14.80 4.70 -11.08
CA ALA A 558 14.96 6.07 -10.62
C ALA A 558 16.36 6.65 -10.89
N GLN A 559 17.29 5.81 -11.35
CA GLN A 559 18.68 6.18 -11.63
C GLN A 559 18.86 6.87 -12.99
N PRO A 560 19.94 7.65 -13.20
CA PRO A 560 20.23 8.35 -14.45
C PRO A 560 20.25 7.45 -15.70
N GLY A 561 19.69 7.95 -16.80
CA GLY A 561 19.72 7.30 -18.11
C GLY A 561 18.57 6.31 -18.34
N ARG A 562 17.46 6.50 -17.62
CA ARG A 562 16.27 5.64 -17.67
C ARG A 562 14.99 6.39 -18.03
N GLY A 563 15.04 7.73 -18.10
CA GLY A 563 13.93 8.59 -18.53
C GLY A 563 12.85 8.85 -17.48
N ARG A 564 13.08 8.42 -16.22
CA ARG A 564 12.26 8.65 -15.02
C ARG A 564 13.15 8.84 -13.79
N GLU A 565 14.14 9.69 -13.93
CA GLU A 565 15.12 9.94 -12.89
C GLU A 565 14.47 10.59 -11.65
N GLU A 566 14.58 9.93 -10.50
CA GLU A 566 14.03 10.39 -9.23
C GLU A 566 15.10 10.28 -8.12
N PRO A 567 16.07 11.21 -8.06
CA PRO A 567 17.12 11.21 -7.02
C PRO A 567 16.58 11.27 -5.59
N TRP A 568 15.38 11.81 -5.41
CA TRP A 568 14.71 11.92 -4.12
C TRP A 568 14.09 10.61 -3.65
N HIS A 569 13.85 9.63 -4.54
CA HIS A 569 13.03 8.46 -4.24
C HIS A 569 13.85 7.28 -3.71
N TRP A 570 13.45 6.73 -2.56
CA TRP A 570 14.13 5.60 -1.92
C TRP A 570 13.12 4.55 -1.44
N GLU A 571 13.44 3.28 -1.67
CA GLU A 571 12.59 2.12 -1.37
C GLU A 571 13.23 1.20 -0.33
N PHE A 572 12.41 0.68 0.58
CA PHE A 572 12.79 -0.31 1.59
C PHE A 572 12.59 -1.74 1.10
N SER A 573 13.61 -2.60 1.27
CA SER A 573 13.65 -3.98 0.77
C SER A 573 14.23 -4.99 1.75
#